data_AF-A0AAE9U2D8-F1
#
_entry.id   AF-A0AAE9U2D8-F1
#
_cell.length_a   1.000
_cell.length_b   1.000
_cell.length_c   1.000
_cell.angle_alpha   90.00
_cell.angle_beta   90.00
_cell.angle_gamma   90.00
#
_symmetry.space_group_name_H-M   'P 1'
#
loop_
_entity.id
_entity.type
_entity.pdbx_description
1 polymer ?
#
loop_
_entity_poly.entity_id
_entity_poly.type
_entity_poly.pdbx_seq_one_letter_code
_entity_poly.pdbx_strand_id
1 'polypeptide(L)'
;MKLQIRNHIRFGDDTEIIHEVHDAEWRQKGDYQYLIYQNDEKEKVVIKYNENELTMSRFSTPQSIMKFFAGKKVLIALPTPMGIQQFLTDTRHYQLDHASQQLALHYDLLQAHTEASFASYQLELSWTFPEADDE
;
A
#
# COMPACT_ATOMS: atom_id res chain seq x y z
N MET A 1 3.36 7.40 -16.57
CA MET A 1 4.01 6.17 -16.06
C MET A 1 2.93 5.16 -15.73
N LYS A 2 3.25 3.87 -15.64
CA LYS A 2 2.32 2.84 -15.17
C LYS A 2 2.73 2.38 -13.78
N LEU A 3 1.74 2.23 -12.90
CA LEU A 3 1.87 1.60 -11.59
C LEU A 3 1.15 0.26 -11.65
N GLN A 4 1.86 -0.81 -11.32
CA GLN A 4 1.28 -2.14 -11.12
C GLN A 4 1.22 -2.41 -9.62
N ILE A 5 0.07 -2.91 -9.18
CA ILE A 5 -0.20 -3.25 -7.80
C ILE A 5 -0.59 -4.72 -7.80
N ARG A 6 0.16 -5.53 -7.06
CA ARG A 6 -0.17 -6.93 -6.84
C ARG A 6 -0.31 -7.17 -5.36
N ASN A 7 -1.48 -7.65 -4.95
CA ASN A 7 -1.78 -7.90 -3.56
C ASN A 7 -2.24 -9.35 -3.40
N HIS A 8 -1.50 -10.12 -2.62
CA HIS A 8 -1.87 -11.47 -2.23
C HIS A 8 -2.40 -11.43 -0.81
N ILE A 9 -3.69 -11.67 -0.66
CA ILE A 9 -4.44 -11.53 0.58
C ILE A 9 -4.82 -12.91 1.06
N ARG A 10 -4.56 -13.19 2.33
CA ARG A 10 -5.02 -14.40 3.01
C ARG A 10 -5.91 -14.03 4.17
N PHE A 11 -7.14 -14.54 4.16
CA PHE A 11 -8.14 -14.31 5.18
C PHE A 11 -8.66 -15.67 5.68
N GLY A 12 -8.20 -16.11 6.85
CA GLY A 12 -8.44 -17.47 7.31
C GLY A 12 -7.86 -18.51 6.34
N ASP A 13 -8.73 -19.37 5.80
CA ASP A 13 -8.37 -20.37 4.80
C ASP A 13 -8.47 -19.86 3.36
N ASP A 14 -9.11 -18.69 3.15
CA ASP A 14 -9.30 -18.10 1.83
C ASP A 14 -8.07 -17.32 1.39
N THR A 15 -7.81 -17.36 0.08
CA THR A 15 -6.71 -16.65 -0.56
C THR A 15 -7.23 -15.94 -1.79
N GLU A 16 -6.92 -14.64 -1.89
CA GLU A 16 -7.26 -13.78 -3.01
C GLU A 16 -5.98 -13.15 -3.57
N ILE A 17 -5.89 -13.09 -4.90
CA ILE A 17 -4.78 -12.40 -5.59
C ILE A 17 -5.40 -11.32 -6.46
N ILE A 18 -5.07 -10.08 -6.14
CA ILE A 18 -5.50 -8.89 -6.87
C ILE A 18 -4.31 -8.39 -7.68
N HIS A 19 -4.56 -8.04 -8.94
CA HIS A 19 -3.60 -7.38 -9.81
C HIS A 19 -4.28 -6.20 -10.51
N GLU A 20 -3.74 -5.01 -10.30
CA GLU A 20 -4.25 -3.75 -10.85
C GLU A 20 -3.13 -3.02 -11.59
N VAL A 21 -3.50 -2.30 -12.65
CA VAL A 21 -2.58 -1.45 -13.40
C VAL A 21 -3.23 -0.10 -13.60
N HIS A 22 -2.57 0.96 -13.13
CA HIS A 22 -3.08 2.32 -13.21
C HIS A 22 -2.09 3.26 -13.90
N ASP A 23 -2.63 4.28 -14.56
CA ASP A 23 -1.85 5.49 -14.84
C ASP A 23 -1.56 6.20 -13.53
N ALA A 24 -0.29 6.54 -13.34
CA ALA A 24 0.18 7.20 -12.13
C ALA A 24 1.07 8.40 -12.45
N GLU A 25 1.30 9.22 -11.44
CA GLU A 25 2.37 10.21 -11.38
C GLU A 25 3.38 9.79 -10.30
N TRP A 26 4.66 10.00 -10.57
CA TRP A 26 5.73 9.85 -9.59
C TRP A 26 6.35 11.21 -9.29
N ARG A 27 6.57 11.47 -8.00
CA ARG A 27 7.21 12.70 -7.53
C ARG A 27 8.18 12.37 -6.40
N GLN A 28 9.24 13.16 -6.27
CA GLN A 28 10.16 13.09 -5.14
C GLN A 28 10.16 14.42 -4.40
N LYS A 29 10.14 14.37 -3.06
CA LYS A 29 10.28 15.54 -2.19
C LYS A 29 11.10 15.16 -0.95
N GLY A 30 12.35 15.63 -0.91
CA GLY A 30 13.31 15.20 0.09
C GLY A 30 13.56 13.69 -0.02
N ASP A 31 13.57 13.01 1.13
CA ASP A 31 13.81 11.56 1.20
C ASP A 31 12.57 10.71 0.87
N TYR A 32 11.45 11.35 0.53
CA TYR A 32 10.21 10.65 0.20
C TYR A 32 9.93 10.67 -1.29
N GLN A 33 9.44 9.52 -1.74
CA GLN A 33 8.89 9.31 -3.07
C GLN A 33 7.38 9.16 -2.96
N TYR A 34 6.68 9.54 -4.02
CA TYR A 34 5.23 9.61 -4.07
C TYR A 34 4.75 8.96 -5.36
N LEU A 35 3.87 7.99 -5.25
CA LEU A 35 3.06 7.48 -6.36
C LEU A 35 1.63 7.98 -6.18
N ILE A 36 1.07 8.60 -7.20
CA ILE A 36 -0.26 9.20 -7.17
C ILE A 36 -1.05 8.63 -8.33
N TYR A 37 -2.20 8.01 -8.06
CA TYR A 37 -3.07 7.44 -9.09
C TYR A 37 -4.54 7.61 -8.71
N GLN A 38 -5.45 7.25 -9.62
CA GLN A 38 -6.88 7.08 -9.33
C GLN A 38 -7.22 5.59 -9.39
N ASN A 39 -7.90 5.08 -8.36
CA ASN A 39 -8.41 3.71 -8.36
C ASN A 39 -9.66 3.58 -9.25
N ASP A 40 -10.21 2.38 -9.36
CA ASP A 40 -11.40 2.09 -10.17
C ASP A 40 -12.66 2.84 -9.71
N GLU A 41 -12.71 3.22 -8.42
CA GLU A 41 -13.77 4.04 -7.83
C GLU A 41 -13.59 5.56 -8.10
N LYS A 42 -12.58 5.93 -8.91
CA LYS A 42 -12.20 7.33 -9.19
C LYS A 42 -11.73 8.11 -7.96
N GLU A 43 -11.33 7.40 -6.93
CA GLU A 43 -10.75 7.98 -5.73
C GLU A 43 -9.27 8.22 -5.93
N LYS A 44 -8.80 9.39 -5.54
CA LYS A 44 -7.37 9.68 -5.53
C LYS A 44 -6.68 8.82 -4.47
N VAL A 45 -5.58 8.18 -4.85
CA VAL A 45 -4.70 7.44 -3.94
C VAL A 45 -3.31 8.05 -4.00
N VAL A 46 -2.73 8.29 -2.83
CA VAL A 46 -1.35 8.78 -2.66
C VAL A 46 -0.57 7.79 -1.82
N ILE A 47 0.47 7.20 -2.40
CA ILE A 47 1.42 6.33 -1.72
C ILE A 47 2.70 7.14 -1.50
N LYS A 48 2.99 7.48 -0.25
CA LYS A 48 4.24 8.14 0.18
C LYS A 48 5.15 7.09 0.81
N TYR A 49 6.38 6.96 0.33
CA TYR A 49 7.30 5.93 0.83
C TYR A 49 8.76 6.39 0.83
N ASN A 50 9.59 5.68 1.59
CA ASN A 50 11.05 5.77 1.62
C ASN A 50 11.64 4.40 2.01
N GLU A 51 12.90 4.33 2.46
CA GLU A 51 13.52 3.06 2.86
C GLU A 51 12.85 2.33 4.05
N ASN A 52 12.08 3.03 4.88
CA ASN A 52 11.66 2.52 6.19
C ASN A 52 10.14 2.49 6.40
N GLU A 53 9.39 3.33 5.67
CA GLU A 53 7.96 3.50 5.88
C GLU A 53 7.19 3.71 4.58
N LEU A 54 5.92 3.31 4.60
CA LEU A 54 4.96 3.64 3.56
C LEU A 54 3.66 4.13 4.20
N THR A 55 3.13 5.24 3.71
CA THR A 55 1.79 5.72 4.01
C THR A 55 0.96 5.73 2.74
N MET A 56 -0.14 4.99 2.73
CA MET A 56 -1.11 4.98 1.65
C MET A 56 -2.36 5.73 2.10
N SER A 57 -2.68 6.82 1.42
CA SER A 57 -3.87 7.65 1.67
C SER A 57 -4.83 7.53 0.50
N ARG A 58 -6.01 6.97 0.74
CA ARG A 58 -7.12 6.94 -0.22
C ARG A 58 -8.12 8.02 0.17
N PHE A 59 -8.34 8.97 -0.73
CA PHE A 59 -9.22 10.12 -0.54
C PHE A 59 -10.69 9.73 -0.83
N SER A 60 -11.14 8.68 -0.15
CA SER A 60 -12.51 8.20 -0.12
C SER A 60 -13.38 9.04 0.83
N THR A 61 -14.69 8.81 0.84
CA THR A 61 -15.59 9.39 1.86
C THR A 61 -16.25 8.28 2.68
N PRO A 62 -15.82 8.04 3.92
CA PRO A 62 -14.73 8.71 4.66
C PRO A 62 -13.32 8.31 4.19
N GLN A 63 -12.33 9.18 4.44
CA GLN A 63 -10.94 8.97 4.03
C GLN A 63 -10.33 7.75 4.72
N SER A 64 -9.52 6.97 3.98
CA SER A 64 -8.78 5.82 4.52
C SER A 64 -7.27 6.08 4.49
N ILE A 65 -6.58 5.80 5.59
CA ILE A 65 -5.11 5.96 5.69
C ILE A 65 -4.50 4.68 6.29
N MET A 66 -3.65 4.03 5.51
CA MET A 66 -2.81 2.91 5.94
C MET A 66 -1.39 3.41 6.18
N LYS A 67 -0.74 2.92 7.23
CA LYS A 67 0.66 3.22 7.56
C LYS A 67 1.41 1.93 7.83
N PHE A 68 2.61 1.82 7.30
CA PHE A 68 3.48 0.66 7.41
C PHE A 68 4.87 1.13 7.77
N PHE A 69 5.48 0.47 8.76
CA PHE A 69 6.82 0.77 9.24
C PHE A 69 7.59 -0.53 9.36
N ALA A 70 8.76 -0.60 8.74
CA ALA A 70 9.59 -1.80 8.74
C ALA A 70 9.84 -2.31 10.18
N GLY A 71 9.43 -3.55 10.45
CA GLY A 71 9.64 -4.22 11.74
C GLY A 71 8.83 -3.64 12.90
N LYS A 72 7.77 -2.86 12.64
CA LYS A 72 6.95 -2.22 13.69
C LYS A 72 5.46 -2.42 13.47
N LYS A 73 4.74 -2.54 14.58
CA LYS A 73 3.28 -2.46 14.64
C LYS A 73 2.83 -1.00 14.66
N VAL A 74 1.83 -0.65 13.86
CA VAL A 74 1.26 0.70 13.82
C VAL A 74 -0.26 0.68 13.90
N LEU A 75 -0.81 1.48 14.82
CA LEU A 75 -2.25 1.66 14.96
C LEU A 75 -2.79 2.52 13.81
N ILE A 76 -3.82 2.01 13.15
CA ILE A 76 -4.56 2.68 12.08
C ILE A 76 -6.07 2.60 12.34
N ALA A 77 -6.83 3.49 11.71
CA ALA A 77 -8.28 3.51 11.76
C ALA A 77 -8.82 3.42 10.33
N LEU A 78 -9.63 2.40 10.06
CA LEU A 78 -10.22 2.14 8.76
C LEU A 78 -11.74 2.29 8.80
N PRO A 79 -12.34 2.95 7.80
CA PRO A 79 -13.76 2.87 7.59
C PRO A 79 -14.17 1.46 7.19
N THR A 80 -15.19 0.93 7.86
CA THR A 80 -15.83 -0.34 7.51
C THR A 80 -17.34 -0.14 7.43
N PRO A 81 -18.12 -1.08 6.88
CA PRO A 81 -19.58 -1.02 6.91
C PRO A 81 -20.16 -0.89 8.34
N MET A 82 -19.43 -1.34 9.36
CA MET A 82 -19.82 -1.23 10.78
C MET A 82 -19.38 0.09 11.44
N GLY A 83 -18.80 1.02 10.68
CA GLY A 83 -18.20 2.26 11.18
C GLY A 83 -16.68 2.23 11.18
N ILE A 84 -16.06 3.19 11.86
CA ILE A 84 -14.59 3.26 11.94
C ILE A 84 -14.09 2.19 12.91
N GLN A 85 -13.22 1.31 12.43
CA GLN A 85 -12.57 0.26 13.22
C GLN A 85 -11.06 0.52 13.35
N GLN A 86 -10.47 0.09 14.45
CA GLN A 86 -9.04 0.21 14.71
C GLN A 86 -8.33 -1.13 14.45
N PHE A 87 -7.21 -1.05 13.75
CA PHE A 87 -6.34 -2.19 13.45
C PHE A 87 -4.88 -1.85 13.73
N LEU A 88 -4.06 -2.88 13.86
CA LEU A 88 -2.60 -2.77 13.83
C LEU A 88 -2.09 -3.33 12.51
N THR A 89 -1.23 -2.58 11.81
CA THR A 89 -0.41 -3.13 10.73
C THR A 89 0.87 -3.67 11.34
N ASP A 90 1.17 -4.96 11.17
CA ASP A 90 2.42 -5.59 11.60
C ASP A 90 3.29 -5.91 10.38
N THR A 91 4.24 -5.02 10.07
CA THR A 91 5.02 -5.08 8.81
C THR A 91 6.32 -5.86 9.03
N ARG A 92 6.31 -7.14 8.65
CA ARG A 92 7.41 -8.10 8.87
C ARG A 92 8.47 -8.07 7.77
N HIS A 93 8.09 -7.63 6.58
CA HIS A 93 9.00 -7.42 5.46
C HIS A 93 8.68 -6.09 4.80
N TYR A 94 9.72 -5.32 4.50
CA TYR A 94 9.66 -4.07 3.77
C TYR A 94 10.95 -3.95 2.97
N GLN A 95 10.84 -3.90 1.65
CA GLN A 95 11.98 -3.80 0.76
C GLN A 95 11.67 -2.86 -0.39
N LEU A 96 12.47 -1.79 -0.48
CA LEU A 96 12.49 -0.88 -1.62
C LEU A 96 13.70 -1.22 -2.48
N ASP A 97 13.47 -1.52 -3.75
CA ASP A 97 14.50 -1.73 -4.75
C ASP A 97 14.42 -0.64 -5.82
N HIS A 98 15.37 0.28 -5.79
CA HIS A 98 15.46 1.38 -6.75
C HIS A 98 15.86 0.93 -8.15
N ALA A 99 16.60 -0.16 -8.28
CA ALA A 99 17.08 -0.63 -9.58
C ALA A 99 15.94 -1.27 -10.38
N SER A 100 15.09 -2.05 -9.71
CA SER A 100 13.92 -2.69 -10.32
C SER A 100 12.64 -1.86 -10.22
N GLN A 101 12.68 -0.69 -9.55
CA GLN A 101 11.52 0.19 -9.36
C GLN A 101 10.36 -0.55 -8.68
N GLN A 102 10.69 -1.28 -7.61
CA GLN A 102 9.78 -2.14 -6.88
C GLN A 102 9.79 -1.83 -5.38
N LEU A 103 8.63 -1.91 -4.76
CA LEU A 103 8.47 -1.93 -3.31
C LEU A 103 7.62 -3.12 -2.92
N ALA A 104 8.16 -3.99 -2.07
CA ALA A 104 7.47 -5.13 -1.51
C ALA A 104 7.26 -4.94 0.00
N LEU A 105 6.05 -5.22 0.48
CA LEU A 105 5.77 -5.33 1.91
C LEU A 105 4.95 -6.58 2.23
N HIS A 106 5.34 -7.27 3.30
CA HIS A 106 4.55 -8.34 3.89
C HIS A 106 4.09 -7.91 5.27
N TYR A 107 2.78 -7.88 5.49
CA TYR A 107 2.21 -7.43 6.74
C TYR A 107 0.98 -8.22 7.14
N ASP A 108 0.73 -8.27 8.44
CA ASP A 108 -0.56 -8.72 8.96
C ASP A 108 -1.38 -7.50 9.38
N LEU A 109 -2.67 -7.54 9.10
CA LEU A 109 -3.64 -6.65 9.70
C LEU A 109 -4.21 -7.36 10.93
N LEU A 110 -4.01 -6.79 12.11
CA LEU A 110 -4.43 -7.37 13.39
C LEU A 110 -5.54 -6.53 14.01
N GLN A 111 -6.45 -7.17 14.73
CA GLN A 111 -7.44 -6.46 15.54
C GLN A 111 -6.71 -5.70 16.68
N ALA A 112 -6.98 -4.40 16.84
CA ALA A 112 -6.21 -3.57 17.77
C ALA A 112 -6.31 -3.99 19.25
N HIS A 113 -7.40 -4.65 19.66
CA HIS A 113 -7.62 -5.03 21.06
C HIS A 113 -7.09 -6.42 21.43
N THR A 114 -7.12 -7.36 20.48
CA THR A 114 -6.80 -8.77 20.72
C THR A 114 -5.48 -9.18 20.06
N GLU A 115 -4.97 -8.37 19.14
CA GLU A 115 -3.88 -8.69 18.22
C GLU A 115 -4.11 -9.98 17.40
N ALA A 116 -5.36 -10.47 17.36
CA ALA A 116 -5.73 -11.58 16.51
C ALA A 116 -5.57 -11.16 15.05
N SER A 117 -5.00 -12.07 14.24
CA SER A 117 -4.87 -11.86 12.81
C SER A 117 -6.24 -11.72 12.16
N PHE A 118 -6.46 -10.60 11.50
CA PHE A 118 -7.60 -10.38 10.63
C PHE A 118 -7.28 -10.91 9.23
N ALA A 119 -6.15 -10.48 8.65
CA ALA A 119 -5.68 -10.93 7.35
C ALA A 119 -4.16 -10.77 7.22
N SER A 120 -3.56 -11.58 6.36
CA SER A 120 -2.15 -11.46 5.96
C SER A 120 -2.07 -10.99 4.52
N TYR A 121 -1.11 -10.10 4.24
CA TYR A 121 -0.94 -9.46 2.95
C TYR A 121 0.50 -9.57 2.46
N GLN A 122 0.66 -9.81 1.17
CA GLN A 122 1.89 -9.57 0.43
C GLN A 122 1.57 -8.57 -0.68
N LEU A 123 1.97 -7.32 -0.48
CA LEU A 123 1.72 -6.22 -1.39
C LEU A 123 3.03 -5.88 -2.12
N GLU A 124 2.99 -5.97 -3.43
CA GLU A 124 4.05 -5.59 -4.36
C GLU A 124 3.56 -4.39 -5.18
N LEU A 125 4.37 -3.34 -5.19
CA LEU A 125 4.20 -2.18 -6.05
C LEU A 125 5.37 -2.17 -7.02
N SER A 126 5.11 -2.08 -8.32
CA SER A 126 6.15 -1.82 -9.32
C SER A 126 5.71 -0.71 -10.25
N TRP A 127 6.66 0.07 -10.73
CA TRP A 127 6.35 1.15 -11.65
C TRP A 127 7.34 1.26 -12.79
N THR A 128 6.84 1.70 -13.94
CA THR A 128 7.64 1.90 -15.14
C THR A 128 7.40 3.29 -15.72
N PHE A 129 8.50 3.96 -16.04
CA PHE A 129 8.45 5.20 -16.80
C PHE A 129 8.27 4.86 -18.28
N PRO A 130 7.58 5.72 -19.06
CA PRO A 130 7.59 5.57 -20.50
C PRO A 130 9.04 5.53 -20.99
N GLU A 131 9.36 4.66 -21.93
CA GLU A 131 10.61 4.80 -22.68
C GLU A 131 10.60 6.20 -23.30
N ALA A 132 11.68 6.95 -23.11
CA ALA A 132 11.85 8.16 -23.88
C ALA A 132 11.99 7.70 -25.34
N ASP A 133 11.04 8.10 -26.20
CA ASP A 133 11.23 7.98 -27.63
C ASP A 133 12.53 8.74 -27.95
N ASP A 134 13.61 8.01 -28.25
CA ASP A 134 14.82 8.58 -28.82
C ASP A 134 14.42 9.17 -30.19
N GLU A 135 14.38 10.50 -30.29
CA GLU A 135 14.14 11.26 -31.53
C GLU A 135 15.13 10.92 -32.65
#